data_AF-A0A3D2IKD7-F1
#
_entry.id   AF-A0A3D2IKD7-F1
#
_cell.length_a   1.000
_cell.length_b   1.000
_cell.length_c   1.000
_cell.angle_alpha   90.00
_cell.angle_beta   90.00
_cell.angle_gamma   90.00
#
_symmetry.space_group_name_H-M   'P 1'
#
loop_
_entity.id
_entity.type
_entity.pdbx_description
1 polymer ?
#
loop_
_entity_poly.entity_id
_entity_poly.type
_entity_poly.pdbx_seq_one_letter_code
_entity_poly.pdbx_strand_id
1 'polypeptide(L)'
;YEYVATLDSRTSPICQRLDGQKFDYNNGPTPPQHFNCRSTTVPVVDFDGLQKKYPNLEKPPATQFDTRPSATGRVPQGTAYGDWLYSQRIGKFKPSEIQIETLGSVEKAAFFNRLAAKAGSGQTAIRQIVRNDGQKRSLAYLRDKYGKPSDIITDTARKAVAATPKPTPTPKPEPKRKPITGSTAVASETLEKYLQDSYETTVQQFVDDSLDGLEAVGGRNKTNTKKLRKFMDKSRLFNNLNLRGDTLNTNKLFERVVVQNRAAFDASLNTTEKFVDKFSTNYQDALMKAKMKLQVKSLRAKSLASSRFRDDFEGYFRPAGGGNDGYTSILGTNVQTQVRTGSSRITKANALKIKEKTNELLKQNKAYADYWKKGDYSAPSPKREFFVTGENVGEDLEWITTMIHEIGHQVHFKGSGADVLGNKYRKLGGMKYVTGYSRKNPRELFAESFTCYVLDPDGLQDIAPRLYTWVEETLDNALKLL
;
A
#
# COMPACT_ATOMS: atom_id res chain seq x y z
N TYR A 1 -18.35 -26.00 24.41
CA TYR A 1 -18.33 -24.58 24.00
C TYR A 1 -16.93 -24.20 23.54
N GLU A 2 -16.78 -23.09 22.82
CA GLU A 2 -15.49 -22.52 22.42
C GLU A 2 -15.21 -21.27 23.24
N TYR A 3 -13.95 -21.11 23.67
CA TYR A 3 -13.48 -19.92 24.37
C TYR A 3 -13.07 -18.83 23.38
N VAL A 4 -13.62 -17.63 23.52
CA VAL A 4 -13.52 -16.53 22.54
C VAL A 4 -13.04 -15.25 23.23
N ALA A 5 -11.81 -14.82 22.96
CA ALA A 5 -11.18 -13.62 23.53
C ALA A 5 -11.20 -12.42 22.57
N THR A 6 -11.41 -11.19 23.05
CA THR A 6 -11.36 -10.02 22.15
C THR A 6 -9.98 -9.91 21.48
N LEU A 7 -9.95 -9.53 20.20
CA LEU A 7 -8.72 -9.46 19.42
C LEU A 7 -8.09 -8.07 19.52
N ASP A 8 -7.43 -7.78 20.64
CA ASP A 8 -6.77 -6.50 20.93
C ASP A 8 -5.56 -6.65 21.87
N SER A 9 -4.78 -5.57 22.05
CA SER A 9 -3.60 -5.53 22.92
C SER A 9 -3.92 -5.63 24.42
N ARG A 10 -5.16 -5.34 24.81
CA ARG A 10 -5.62 -5.31 26.22
C ARG A 10 -6.09 -6.67 26.73
N THR A 11 -6.26 -7.63 25.83
CA THR A 11 -6.66 -8.99 26.17
C THR A 11 -5.54 -9.68 26.93
N SER A 12 -5.85 -10.25 28.10
CA SER A 12 -4.84 -10.80 29.00
C SER A 12 -4.17 -12.05 28.42
N PRO A 13 -2.91 -12.35 28.78
CA PRO A 13 -2.19 -13.48 28.17
C PRO A 13 -2.89 -14.83 28.35
N ILE A 14 -3.56 -15.06 29.48
CA ILE A 14 -4.36 -16.27 29.70
C ILE A 14 -5.51 -16.38 28.70
N CYS A 15 -6.21 -15.28 28.44
CA CYS A 15 -7.30 -15.23 27.46
C CYS A 15 -6.80 -15.41 26.03
N GLN A 16 -5.67 -14.78 25.67
CA GLN A 16 -5.03 -14.95 24.36
C GLN A 16 -4.70 -16.43 24.09
N ARG A 17 -4.20 -17.13 25.11
CA ARG A 17 -3.83 -18.55 25.06
C ARG A 17 -5.04 -19.48 24.89
N LEU A 18 -6.13 -19.17 25.59
CA LEU A 18 -7.35 -19.97 25.62
C LEU A 18 -8.23 -19.76 24.40
N ASP A 19 -8.08 -18.64 23.67
CA ASP A 19 -8.84 -18.37 22.46
C ASP A 19 -8.79 -19.56 21.46
N GLY A 20 -9.98 -19.90 20.95
CA GLY A 20 -10.21 -20.99 20.01
C GLY A 20 -10.16 -22.40 20.62
N GLN A 21 -9.97 -22.55 21.94
CA GLN A 21 -10.05 -23.86 22.58
C GLN A 21 -11.50 -24.26 22.82
N LYS A 22 -11.81 -25.54 22.54
CA LYS A 22 -13.11 -26.14 22.80
C LYS A 22 -13.06 -26.95 24.08
N PHE A 23 -14.08 -26.80 24.90
CA PHE A 23 -14.25 -27.49 26.17
C PHE A 23 -15.61 -28.16 26.21
N ASP A 24 -15.68 -29.30 26.90
CA ASP A 24 -16.96 -29.89 27.25
C ASP A 24 -17.73 -28.94 28.17
N TYR A 25 -19.05 -28.99 28.06
CA TYR A 25 -19.92 -28.14 28.87
C TYR A 25 -19.62 -28.38 30.36
N ASN A 26 -19.38 -27.30 31.10
CA ASN A 26 -18.94 -27.29 32.51
C ASN A 26 -17.56 -27.91 32.85
N ASN A 27 -16.76 -28.36 31.88
CA ASN A 27 -15.46 -29.00 32.13
C ASN A 27 -14.28 -28.18 31.57
N GLY A 28 -14.35 -26.84 31.68
CA GLY A 28 -13.32 -25.94 31.18
C GLY A 28 -13.38 -24.55 31.83
N PRO A 29 -12.41 -23.68 31.52
CA PRO A 29 -12.38 -22.32 32.05
C PRO A 29 -13.49 -21.45 31.46
N THR A 30 -14.27 -20.81 32.33
CA THR A 30 -15.38 -19.92 31.94
C THR A 30 -15.03 -18.47 32.29
N PRO A 31 -15.13 -17.51 31.34
CA PRO A 31 -15.04 -16.07 31.63
C PRO A 31 -16.16 -15.62 32.58
N PRO A 32 -15.94 -14.56 33.40
CA PRO A 32 -14.69 -13.79 33.53
C PRO A 32 -13.65 -14.51 34.42
N GLN A 33 -12.41 -14.62 33.94
CA GLN A 33 -11.33 -15.27 34.70
C GLN A 33 -10.50 -14.30 35.56
N HIS A 34 -10.66 -13.00 35.35
CA HIS A 34 -9.92 -11.94 36.02
C HIS A 34 -10.69 -10.62 35.87
N PHE A 35 -10.28 -9.60 36.62
CA PHE A 35 -10.84 -8.26 36.48
C PHE A 35 -10.67 -7.76 35.02
N ASN A 36 -11.68 -7.06 34.49
CA ASN A 36 -11.71 -6.58 33.11
C ASN A 36 -11.52 -7.69 32.04
N CYS A 37 -12.01 -8.90 32.29
CA CYS A 37 -11.97 -9.99 31.30
C CYS A 37 -12.69 -9.59 30.00
N ARG A 38 -11.99 -9.69 28.87
CA ARG A 38 -12.49 -9.36 27.53
C ARG A 38 -12.84 -10.60 26.71
N SER A 39 -13.23 -11.68 27.40
CA SER A 39 -13.52 -12.97 26.77
C SER A 39 -14.92 -13.44 27.09
N THR A 40 -15.45 -14.29 26.23
CA THR A 40 -16.74 -14.95 26.36
C THR A 40 -16.64 -16.40 25.91
N THR A 41 -17.74 -17.15 26.02
CA THR A 41 -17.87 -18.47 25.42
C THR A 41 -18.92 -18.45 24.32
N VAL A 42 -18.70 -19.26 23.29
CA VAL A 42 -19.66 -19.47 22.20
C VAL A 42 -20.07 -20.94 22.21
N PRO A 43 -21.38 -21.26 22.16
CA PRO A 43 -21.81 -22.65 22.07
C PRO A 43 -21.29 -23.27 20.77
N VAL A 44 -20.72 -24.47 20.89
CA VAL A 44 -20.34 -25.28 19.73
C VAL A 44 -21.33 -26.42 19.65
N VAL A 45 -22.09 -26.45 18.57
CA VAL A 45 -23.12 -27.45 18.33
C VAL A 45 -22.53 -28.58 17.48
N ASP A 46 -22.70 -29.82 17.94
CA ASP A 46 -22.37 -31.03 17.17
C ASP A 46 -23.48 -31.33 16.16
N PHE A 47 -23.43 -30.65 15.01
CA PHE A 47 -24.39 -30.87 13.94
C PHE A 47 -24.29 -32.26 13.32
N ASP A 48 -23.09 -32.85 13.25
CA ASP A 48 -22.90 -34.18 12.67
C ASP A 48 -23.58 -35.25 13.53
N GLY A 49 -23.45 -35.13 14.86
CA GLY A 49 -24.20 -35.95 15.82
C GLY A 49 -25.71 -35.72 15.76
N LEU A 50 -26.14 -34.46 15.66
CA LEU A 50 -27.57 -34.12 15.57
C LEU A 50 -28.20 -34.63 14.26
N GLN A 51 -27.50 -34.55 13.14
CA GLN A 51 -28.00 -34.98 11.83
C GLN A 51 -28.18 -36.50 11.76
N LYS A 52 -27.40 -37.29 12.52
CA LYS A 52 -27.65 -38.73 12.70
C LYS A 52 -28.99 -39.02 13.38
N LYS A 53 -29.40 -38.16 14.33
CA LYS A 53 -30.66 -38.29 15.06
C LYS A 53 -31.83 -37.63 14.32
N TYR A 54 -31.55 -36.61 13.53
CA TYR A 54 -32.51 -35.82 12.76
C TYR A 54 -31.97 -35.62 11.33
N PRO A 55 -32.20 -36.57 10.40
CA PRO A 55 -31.61 -36.57 9.06
C PRO A 55 -31.92 -35.32 8.22
N ASN A 56 -33.04 -34.66 8.51
CA ASN A 56 -33.50 -33.45 7.81
C ASN A 56 -32.97 -32.15 8.43
N LEU A 57 -32.16 -32.22 9.51
CA LEU A 57 -31.56 -31.05 10.11
C LEU A 57 -30.37 -30.59 9.26
N GLU A 58 -30.53 -29.47 8.56
CA GLU A 58 -29.46 -28.86 7.78
C GLU A 58 -28.59 -27.96 8.67
N LYS A 59 -27.27 -28.03 8.45
CA LYS A 59 -26.33 -27.12 9.10
C LYS A 59 -26.55 -25.69 8.55
N PRO A 60 -26.69 -24.68 9.41
CA PRO A 60 -26.85 -23.31 8.95
C PRO A 60 -25.64 -22.89 8.08
N PRO A 61 -25.86 -22.22 6.94
CA PRO A 61 -24.79 -21.79 6.07
C PRO A 61 -23.94 -20.74 6.78
N ALA A 62 -22.62 -20.78 6.55
CA ALA A 62 -21.74 -19.69 7.00
C ALA A 62 -22.15 -18.39 6.29
N THR A 63 -22.33 -17.32 7.04
CA THR A 63 -22.79 -16.03 6.51
C THR A 63 -21.71 -14.96 6.64
N GLN A 64 -21.81 -13.90 5.85
CA GLN A 64 -20.97 -12.70 5.97
C GLN A 64 -21.05 -12.00 7.34
N PHE A 65 -22.04 -12.37 8.17
CA PHE A 65 -22.22 -11.84 9.52
C PHE A 65 -21.45 -12.61 10.59
N ASP A 66 -20.83 -13.75 10.23
CA ASP A 66 -20.00 -14.58 11.12
C ASP A 66 -18.63 -13.93 11.34
N THR A 67 -18.64 -12.82 12.06
CA THR A 67 -17.48 -11.97 12.33
C THR A 67 -17.40 -11.62 13.80
N ARG A 68 -16.16 -11.48 14.31
CA ARG A 68 -15.87 -11.01 15.67
C ARG A 68 -15.17 -9.66 15.66
N PRO A 69 -15.35 -8.83 16.70
CA PRO A 69 -14.65 -7.56 16.84
C PRO A 69 -13.14 -7.76 17.11
N SER A 70 -12.31 -6.93 16.48
CA SER A 70 -10.89 -6.75 16.78
C SER A 70 -10.53 -5.27 16.88
N ALA A 71 -9.37 -4.96 17.45
CA ALA A 71 -8.81 -3.61 17.47
C ALA A 71 -8.61 -3.02 16.07
N THR A 72 -8.51 -3.87 15.04
CA THR A 72 -8.29 -3.49 13.64
C THR A 72 -9.53 -3.59 12.77
N GLY A 73 -10.72 -3.70 13.37
CA GLY A 73 -12.00 -3.89 12.67
C GLY A 73 -12.61 -5.28 12.85
N ARG A 74 -13.71 -5.59 12.17
CA ARG A 74 -14.32 -6.93 12.25
C ARG A 74 -13.49 -7.93 11.45
N VAL A 75 -13.30 -9.13 11.99
CA VAL A 75 -12.58 -10.24 11.33
C VAL A 75 -13.48 -11.48 11.29
N PRO A 76 -13.22 -12.46 10.41
CA PRO A 76 -13.97 -13.73 10.41
C PRO A 76 -13.99 -14.38 11.79
N GLN A 77 -15.13 -14.94 12.20
CA GLN A 77 -15.35 -15.53 13.53
C GLN A 77 -14.30 -16.58 13.89
N GLY A 78 -13.87 -17.40 12.92
CA GLY A 78 -12.86 -18.45 13.11
C GLY A 78 -11.42 -17.96 13.24
N THR A 79 -11.17 -16.64 13.25
CA THR A 79 -9.83 -16.10 13.40
C THR A 79 -9.37 -16.25 14.85
N ALA A 80 -8.35 -17.08 15.07
CA ALA A 80 -7.74 -17.26 16.39
C ALA A 80 -6.85 -16.07 16.77
N TYR A 81 -6.76 -15.76 18.07
CA TYR A 81 -6.06 -14.59 18.58
C TYR A 81 -4.62 -14.48 18.11
N GLY A 82 -3.85 -15.55 18.23
CA GLY A 82 -2.46 -15.58 17.82
C GLY A 82 -2.30 -15.47 16.32
N ASP A 83 -3.23 -16.01 15.51
CA ASP A 83 -3.15 -15.86 14.05
C ASP A 83 -3.47 -14.42 13.63
N TRP A 84 -4.46 -13.79 14.28
CA TRP A 84 -4.71 -12.35 14.14
C TRP A 84 -3.50 -11.51 14.58
N LEU A 85 -2.93 -11.77 15.76
CA LEU A 85 -1.77 -11.04 16.25
C LEU A 85 -0.58 -11.23 15.31
N TYR A 86 -0.39 -12.44 14.77
CA TYR A 86 0.65 -12.72 13.79
C TYR A 86 0.42 -11.97 12.48
N SER A 87 -0.81 -11.85 12.00
CA SER A 87 -1.13 -11.09 10.78
C SER A 87 -0.85 -9.60 10.91
N GLN A 88 -0.73 -9.06 12.12
CA GLN A 88 -0.41 -7.64 12.33
C GLN A 88 1.06 -7.27 12.09
N ARG A 89 1.95 -8.24 11.82
CA ARG A 89 3.39 -8.01 11.60
C ARG A 89 3.65 -7.11 10.38
N ILE A 90 4.69 -6.28 10.44
CA ILE A 90 5.10 -5.33 9.38
C ILE A 90 6.24 -5.88 8.49
N GLY A 91 6.29 -7.19 8.31
CA GLY A 91 7.33 -7.88 7.53
C GLY A 91 7.35 -9.38 7.79
N LYS A 92 8.26 -10.13 7.15
CA LYS A 92 8.29 -11.60 7.28
C LYS A 92 8.38 -12.06 8.75
N PHE A 93 9.21 -11.39 9.54
CA PHE A 93 9.36 -11.65 10.98
C PHE A 93 9.38 -10.36 11.85
N LYS A 94 9.13 -9.19 11.27
CA LYS A 94 9.30 -7.89 11.95
C LYS A 94 8.08 -7.55 12.81
N PRO A 95 8.25 -7.32 14.12
CA PRO A 95 7.17 -6.91 15.02
C PRO A 95 6.51 -5.59 14.61
N SER A 96 5.19 -5.51 14.67
CA SER A 96 4.46 -4.24 14.62
C SER A 96 4.22 -3.66 16.02
N GLU A 97 3.79 -2.40 16.07
CA GLU A 97 3.51 -1.69 17.34
C GLU A 97 2.50 -2.43 18.23
N ILE A 98 1.38 -2.88 17.65
CA ILE A 98 0.38 -3.66 18.38
C ILE A 98 0.94 -5.00 18.90
N GLN A 99 1.88 -5.64 18.19
CA GLN A 99 2.56 -6.84 18.68
C GLN A 99 3.49 -6.52 19.85
N ILE A 100 4.20 -5.39 19.79
CA ILE A 100 5.10 -4.93 20.85
C ILE A 100 4.31 -4.58 22.11
N GLU A 101 3.22 -3.84 21.97
CA GLU A 101 2.30 -3.49 23.05
C GLU A 101 1.72 -4.76 23.71
N THR A 102 1.19 -5.67 22.89
CA THR A 102 0.57 -6.93 23.36
C THR A 102 1.57 -7.82 24.09
N LEU A 103 2.76 -8.01 23.52
CA LEU A 103 3.75 -8.97 24.02
C LEU A 103 4.68 -8.36 25.07
N GLY A 104 4.79 -7.03 25.11
CA GLY A 104 5.50 -6.25 26.10
C GLY A 104 6.96 -5.95 25.77
N SER A 105 7.49 -6.45 24.64
CA SER A 105 8.79 -6.03 24.12
C SER A 105 8.98 -6.41 22.65
N VAL A 106 9.83 -5.65 21.97
CA VAL A 106 10.25 -5.91 20.58
C VAL A 106 10.80 -7.32 20.42
N GLU A 107 11.69 -7.73 21.32
CA GLU A 107 12.33 -9.03 21.24
C GLU A 107 11.35 -10.19 21.44
N LYS A 108 10.40 -10.08 22.38
CA LYS A 108 9.39 -11.12 22.57
C LYS A 108 8.45 -11.22 21.37
N ALA A 109 8.14 -10.10 20.73
CA ALA A 109 7.39 -10.09 19.49
C ALA A 109 8.18 -10.70 18.32
N ALA A 110 9.51 -10.54 18.27
CA ALA A 110 10.35 -11.20 17.29
C ALA A 110 10.37 -12.73 17.50
N PHE A 111 10.47 -13.21 18.75
CA PHE A 111 10.30 -14.63 19.07
C PHE A 111 8.95 -15.15 18.62
N PHE A 112 7.87 -14.43 18.95
CA PHE A 112 6.52 -14.80 18.54
C PHE A 112 6.40 -14.98 17.02
N ASN A 113 6.87 -14.01 16.23
CA ASN A 113 6.79 -14.09 14.77
C ASN A 113 7.57 -15.28 14.18
N ARG A 114 8.72 -15.61 14.78
CA ARG A 114 9.56 -16.74 14.35
C ARG A 114 8.94 -18.09 14.73
N LEU A 115 8.42 -18.19 15.94
CA LEU A 115 7.72 -19.39 16.41
C LEU A 115 6.42 -19.61 15.63
N ALA A 116 5.69 -18.55 15.31
CA ALA A 116 4.46 -18.62 14.51
C ALA A 116 4.75 -19.14 13.10
N ALA A 117 5.79 -18.62 12.46
CA ALA A 117 6.22 -19.10 11.15
C ALA A 117 6.72 -20.54 11.17
N LYS A 118 7.44 -20.95 12.24
CA LYS A 118 7.90 -22.33 12.41
C LYS A 118 6.73 -23.30 12.65
N ALA A 119 5.72 -22.87 13.41
CA ALA A 119 4.57 -23.69 13.76
C ALA A 119 3.45 -23.67 12.71
N GLY A 120 3.51 -22.76 11.73
CA GLY A 120 2.42 -22.52 10.79
C GLY A 120 1.18 -21.85 11.39
N SER A 121 1.21 -21.51 12.68
CA SER A 121 0.11 -20.85 13.39
C SER A 121 0.66 -19.92 14.49
N GLY A 122 0.17 -18.69 14.47
CA GLY A 122 0.38 -17.72 15.54
C GLY A 122 -0.29 -18.16 16.84
N GLN A 123 -1.43 -18.86 16.80
CA GLN A 123 -2.05 -19.38 18.01
C GLN A 123 -1.18 -20.44 18.71
N THR A 124 -0.54 -21.31 17.93
CA THR A 124 0.47 -22.23 18.48
C THR A 124 1.65 -21.49 19.10
N ALA A 125 2.11 -20.40 18.49
CA ALA A 125 3.19 -19.58 19.03
C ALA A 125 2.81 -18.82 20.31
N ILE A 126 1.59 -18.27 20.41
CA ILE A 126 1.06 -17.70 21.67
C ILE A 126 1.16 -18.75 22.78
N ARG A 127 0.76 -19.99 22.50
CA ARG A 127 0.83 -21.09 23.47
C ARG A 127 2.25 -21.53 23.83
N GLN A 128 3.25 -21.15 23.04
CA GLN A 128 4.66 -21.39 23.36
C GLN A 128 5.25 -20.27 24.23
N ILE A 129 4.76 -19.03 24.10
CA ILE A 129 5.27 -17.85 24.83
C ILE A 129 4.46 -17.52 26.10
N VAL A 130 3.25 -18.05 26.25
CA VAL A 130 2.42 -17.94 27.47
C VAL A 130 2.25 -19.31 28.10
N ARG A 131 2.46 -19.43 29.42
CA ARG A 131 2.29 -20.66 30.21
C ARG A 131 0.80 -21.00 30.42
N ASN A 132 0.50 -22.22 30.89
CA ASN A 132 -0.87 -22.65 31.18
C ASN A 132 -1.55 -21.81 32.28
N ASP A 133 -0.76 -21.29 33.23
CA ASP A 133 -1.20 -20.40 34.31
C ASP A 133 -1.39 -18.93 33.85
N GLY A 134 -1.18 -18.63 32.56
CA GLY A 134 -1.32 -17.29 32.01
C GLY A 134 -0.08 -16.41 32.14
N GLN A 135 0.98 -16.87 32.79
CA GLN A 135 2.22 -16.09 32.89
C GLN A 135 2.97 -16.07 31.55
N LYS A 136 3.40 -14.89 31.11
CA LYS A 136 4.30 -14.76 29.95
C LYS A 136 5.65 -15.38 30.30
N ARG A 137 6.19 -16.23 29.43
CA ARG A 137 7.55 -16.74 29.57
C ARG A 137 8.55 -15.57 29.51
N SER A 138 9.59 -15.64 30.33
CA SER A 138 10.64 -14.62 30.39
C SER A 138 11.49 -14.63 29.11
N LEU A 139 12.11 -13.50 28.78
CA LEU A 139 13.06 -13.45 27.66
C LEU A 139 14.26 -14.36 27.91
N ALA A 140 14.73 -14.48 29.16
CA ALA A 140 15.78 -15.41 29.53
C ALA A 140 15.42 -16.86 29.17
N TYR A 141 14.21 -17.30 29.51
CA TYR A 141 13.72 -18.63 29.12
C TYR A 141 13.65 -18.80 27.60
N LEU A 142 13.15 -17.80 26.87
CA LEU A 142 13.04 -17.88 25.41
C LEU A 142 14.40 -17.93 24.73
N ARG A 143 15.38 -17.17 25.23
CA ARG A 143 16.77 -17.17 24.76
C ARG A 143 17.47 -18.49 25.05
N ASP A 144 17.32 -19.01 26.27
CA ASP A 144 17.88 -20.30 26.67
C ASP A 144 17.34 -21.44 25.80
N LYS A 145 16.02 -21.45 25.57
CA LYS A 145 15.37 -22.51 24.80
C LYS A 145 15.56 -22.42 23.28
N TYR A 146 15.60 -21.21 22.73
CA TYR A 146 15.52 -20.99 21.28
C TYR A 146 16.70 -20.22 20.69
N GLY A 147 17.66 -19.78 21.51
CA GLY A 147 18.71 -18.85 21.08
C GLY A 147 18.14 -17.46 20.82
N LYS A 148 18.76 -16.71 19.91
CA LYS A 148 18.20 -15.44 19.40
C LYS A 148 17.00 -15.74 18.49
N PRO A 149 16.08 -14.79 18.28
CA PRO A 149 14.97 -14.99 17.35
C PRO A 149 15.41 -15.42 15.94
N SER A 150 16.59 -14.98 15.48
CA SER A 150 17.21 -15.40 14.21
C SER A 150 17.52 -16.89 14.12
N ASP A 151 17.74 -17.54 15.26
CA ASP A 151 18.25 -18.92 15.36
C ASP A 151 17.09 -19.94 15.24
N ILE A 152 15.84 -19.46 15.31
CA ILE A 152 14.65 -20.27 15.08
C ILE A 152 14.50 -20.53 13.58
N ILE A 153 15.05 -21.67 13.17
CA ILE A 153 14.92 -22.19 11.80
C ILE A 153 13.47 -22.60 11.54
N THR A 154 12.86 -22.01 10.52
CA THR A 154 11.51 -22.32 10.04
C THR A 154 11.55 -23.46 9.02
N ASP A 155 10.44 -24.17 8.79
CA ASP A 155 10.42 -25.29 7.83
C ASP A 155 10.74 -24.87 6.38
N THR A 156 10.50 -23.60 6.05
CA THR A 156 10.95 -22.97 4.80
C THR A 156 12.48 -22.87 4.71
N ALA A 157 13.17 -22.74 5.85
CA ALA A 157 14.63 -22.71 5.93
C ALA A 157 15.23 -24.13 6.04
N ARG A 158 14.59 -25.09 6.73
CA ARG A 158 15.09 -26.49 6.79
C ARG A 158 15.17 -27.17 5.41
N LYS A 159 14.26 -26.87 4.49
CA LYS A 159 14.35 -27.34 3.10
C LYS A 159 15.54 -26.74 2.32
N ALA A 160 16.11 -25.64 2.78
CA ALA A 160 17.29 -25.00 2.17
C ALA A 160 18.63 -25.49 2.74
N VAL A 161 18.66 -26.10 3.94
CA VAL A 161 19.90 -26.55 4.62
C VAL A 161 20.29 -28.00 4.27
N ALA A 162 19.37 -28.81 3.76
CA ALA A 162 19.63 -30.23 3.42
C ALA A 162 20.51 -30.44 2.16
N ALA A 163 21.01 -29.38 1.53
CA ALA A 163 21.99 -29.45 0.45
C ALA A 163 23.32 -28.83 0.94
N THR A 164 24.33 -29.66 1.20
CA THR A 164 25.68 -29.21 1.56
C THR A 164 26.42 -28.60 0.35
N PRO A 165 27.15 -27.47 0.49
CA PRO A 165 27.85 -26.84 -0.62
C PRO A 165 29.32 -27.30 -0.73
N LYS A 166 29.72 -27.77 -1.92
CA LYS A 166 31.11 -27.74 -2.42
C LYS A 166 31.42 -26.31 -2.93
N PRO A 167 32.70 -25.91 -3.06
CA PRO A 167 33.10 -24.50 -3.14
C PRO A 167 32.39 -23.79 -4.29
N THR A 168 31.79 -22.66 -3.95
CA THR A 168 30.77 -21.93 -4.71
C THR A 168 31.20 -21.66 -6.16
N PRO A 169 30.56 -22.26 -7.16
CA PRO A 169 30.24 -21.55 -8.38
C PRO A 169 29.01 -20.69 -8.12
N THR A 170 29.08 -19.43 -8.55
CA THR A 170 28.00 -18.43 -8.55
C THR A 170 26.63 -19.06 -8.78
N PRO A 171 25.61 -18.79 -7.94
CA PRO A 171 24.31 -19.41 -8.10
C PRO A 171 23.72 -19.03 -9.46
N LYS A 172 23.43 -20.03 -10.29
CA LYS A 172 22.74 -19.82 -11.55
C LYS A 172 21.33 -19.30 -11.22
N PRO A 173 20.88 -18.20 -11.85
CA PRO A 173 19.65 -17.53 -11.45
C PRO A 173 18.46 -18.50 -11.61
N GLU A 174 17.58 -18.54 -10.61
CA GLU A 174 16.14 -18.73 -10.89
C GLU A 174 15.84 -17.81 -12.08
N PRO A 175 15.18 -18.25 -13.16
CA PRO A 175 15.03 -17.43 -14.35
C PRO A 175 14.48 -16.10 -13.88
N LYS A 176 15.34 -15.07 -13.91
CA LYS A 176 14.93 -13.71 -13.58
C LYS A 176 13.78 -13.50 -14.52
N ARG A 177 12.55 -13.50 -14.00
CA ARG A 177 11.46 -12.83 -14.69
C ARG A 177 12.08 -11.46 -14.90
N LYS A 178 12.47 -11.12 -16.14
CA LYS A 178 13.00 -9.79 -16.41
C LYS A 178 11.97 -8.87 -15.79
N PRO A 179 12.29 -8.13 -14.72
CA PRO A 179 11.37 -7.10 -14.28
C PRO A 179 11.11 -6.31 -15.56
N ILE A 180 9.85 -6.15 -15.92
CA ILE A 180 9.53 -5.16 -16.94
C ILE A 180 9.79 -3.85 -16.22
N THR A 181 11.06 -3.42 -16.23
CA THR A 181 11.50 -2.25 -15.50
C THR A 181 10.62 -1.11 -15.95
N GLY A 182 9.93 -0.49 -14.99
CA GLY A 182 9.32 0.81 -15.24
C GLY A 182 10.41 1.84 -15.54
N SER A 183 10.05 3.11 -15.40
CA SER A 183 11.06 4.16 -15.43
C SER A 183 11.94 4.14 -14.17
N THR A 184 13.07 4.84 -14.22
CA THR A 184 14.04 4.88 -13.13
C THR A 184 13.41 5.38 -11.83
N ALA A 185 13.63 4.63 -10.75
CA ALA A 185 13.35 5.05 -9.39
C ALA A 185 14.67 5.26 -8.64
N VAL A 186 14.77 6.38 -7.93
CA VAL A 186 15.90 6.71 -7.06
C VAL A 186 15.38 7.13 -5.69
N ALA A 187 16.17 6.91 -4.63
CA ALA A 187 15.74 7.21 -3.26
C ALA A 187 16.81 7.96 -2.47
N SER A 188 16.41 8.60 -1.36
CA SER A 188 17.39 9.12 -0.39
C SER A 188 18.20 7.99 0.21
N GLU A 189 19.41 8.28 0.64
CA GLU A 189 20.27 7.30 1.33
C GLU A 189 19.55 6.69 2.55
N THR A 190 18.76 7.50 3.26
CA THR A 190 17.93 7.08 4.39
C THR A 190 16.84 6.11 3.96
N LEU A 191 16.16 6.37 2.83
CA LEU A 191 15.16 5.45 2.29
C LEU A 191 15.80 4.17 1.73
N GLU A 192 16.89 4.28 0.97
CA GLU A 192 17.63 3.09 0.47
C GLU A 192 18.09 2.22 1.63
N LYS A 193 18.68 2.84 2.67
CA LYS A 193 19.07 2.11 3.88
C LYS A 193 17.85 1.47 4.56
N TYR A 194 16.76 2.20 4.72
CA TYR A 194 15.54 1.66 5.31
C TYR A 194 14.99 0.46 4.53
N LEU A 195 14.96 0.54 3.20
CA LEU A 195 14.49 -0.55 2.32
C LEU A 195 15.44 -1.74 2.35
N GLN A 196 16.75 -1.50 2.34
CA GLN A 196 17.75 -2.54 2.47
C GLN A 196 17.64 -3.25 3.83
N ASP A 197 17.58 -2.49 4.93
CA ASP A 197 17.53 -3.02 6.29
C ASP A 197 16.19 -3.72 6.60
N SER A 198 15.08 -3.24 6.03
CA SER A 198 13.74 -3.77 6.34
C SER A 198 13.26 -4.85 5.35
N TYR A 199 13.73 -4.81 4.11
CA TYR A 199 13.17 -5.62 3.01
C TYR A 199 14.23 -6.24 2.10
N GLU A 200 15.53 -6.01 2.35
CA GLU A 200 16.64 -6.50 1.51
C GLU A 200 16.45 -6.13 0.03
N THR A 201 15.98 -4.91 -0.23
CA THR A 201 15.58 -4.46 -1.55
C THR A 201 16.09 -3.04 -1.82
N THR A 202 16.19 -2.70 -3.11
CA THR A 202 16.45 -1.33 -3.57
C THR A 202 15.13 -0.61 -3.81
N VAL A 203 15.15 0.72 -3.90
CA VAL A 203 13.94 1.48 -4.30
C VAL A 203 13.40 1.04 -5.66
N GLN A 204 14.29 0.73 -6.63
CA GLN A 204 13.86 0.30 -7.96
C GLN A 204 13.06 -0.99 -7.88
N GLN A 205 13.58 -1.98 -7.17
CA GLN A 205 12.90 -3.26 -6.97
C GLN A 205 11.62 -3.09 -6.13
N PHE A 206 11.62 -2.20 -5.13
CA PHE A 206 10.44 -1.89 -4.32
C PHE A 206 9.27 -1.34 -5.15
N VAL A 207 9.56 -0.41 -6.07
CA VAL A 207 8.56 0.16 -7.00
C VAL A 207 8.12 -0.90 -8.02
N ASP A 208 9.06 -1.61 -8.63
CA ASP A 208 8.74 -2.61 -9.65
C ASP A 208 7.93 -3.79 -9.09
N ASP A 209 8.28 -4.32 -7.92
CA ASP A 209 7.52 -5.39 -7.25
C ASP A 209 6.09 -4.93 -6.90
N SER A 210 5.94 -3.65 -6.55
CA SER A 210 4.64 -3.08 -6.20
C SER A 210 3.72 -2.95 -7.41
N LEU A 211 4.26 -2.51 -8.55
CA LEU A 211 3.53 -2.48 -9.81
C LEU A 211 3.21 -3.90 -10.30
N ASP A 212 4.10 -4.88 -10.08
CA ASP A 212 3.83 -6.29 -10.35
C ASP A 212 2.66 -6.82 -9.50
N GLY A 213 2.55 -6.41 -8.24
CA GLY A 213 1.42 -6.75 -7.38
C GLY A 213 0.09 -6.20 -7.88
N LEU A 214 0.07 -4.97 -8.38
CA LEU A 214 -1.10 -4.37 -9.03
C LEU A 214 -1.48 -5.14 -10.31
N GLU A 215 -0.51 -5.50 -11.15
CA GLU A 215 -0.75 -6.31 -12.35
C GLU A 215 -1.27 -7.73 -12.03
N ALA A 216 -0.84 -8.30 -10.90
CA ALA A 216 -1.23 -9.65 -10.49
C ALA A 216 -2.71 -9.77 -10.10
N VAL A 217 -3.42 -8.65 -9.90
CA VAL A 217 -4.87 -8.62 -9.71
C VAL A 217 -5.60 -9.19 -10.94
N GLY A 218 -5.12 -8.88 -12.15
CA GLY A 218 -5.75 -9.30 -13.41
C GLY A 218 -6.78 -8.28 -13.94
N GLY A 219 -7.55 -8.69 -14.96
CA GLY A 219 -8.63 -7.86 -15.53
C GLY A 219 -8.18 -6.47 -15.99
N ARG A 220 -9.06 -5.46 -15.80
CA ARG A 220 -8.76 -4.06 -16.13
C ARG A 220 -7.63 -3.50 -15.28
N ASN A 221 -7.46 -3.92 -14.03
CA ASN A 221 -6.33 -3.51 -13.19
C ASN A 221 -4.99 -3.83 -13.88
N LYS A 222 -4.81 -5.07 -14.35
CA LYS A 222 -3.60 -5.45 -15.09
C LYS A 222 -3.40 -4.63 -16.35
N THR A 223 -4.45 -4.42 -17.15
CA THR A 223 -4.38 -3.64 -18.39
C THR A 223 -3.98 -2.19 -18.10
N ASN A 224 -4.59 -1.57 -17.10
CA ASN A 224 -4.39 -0.16 -16.79
C ASN A 224 -3.04 0.07 -16.08
N THR A 225 -2.61 -0.82 -15.19
CA THR A 225 -1.25 -0.80 -14.62
C THR A 225 -0.18 -0.95 -15.70
N LYS A 226 -0.41 -1.80 -16.72
CA LYS A 226 0.51 -1.90 -17.87
C LYS A 226 0.58 -0.61 -18.68
N LYS A 227 -0.54 0.08 -18.88
CA LYS A 227 -0.55 1.40 -19.55
C LYS A 227 0.21 2.44 -18.72
N LEU A 228 0.02 2.45 -17.40
CA LEU A 228 0.81 3.26 -16.46
C LEU A 228 2.31 2.98 -16.62
N ARG A 229 2.74 1.71 -16.54
CA ARG A 229 4.16 1.33 -16.74
C ARG A 229 4.69 1.79 -18.10
N LYS A 230 3.92 1.58 -19.16
CA LYS A 230 4.28 1.99 -20.52
C LYS A 230 4.47 3.51 -20.61
N PHE A 231 3.61 4.28 -19.94
CA PHE A 231 3.74 5.73 -19.86
C PHE A 231 5.01 6.12 -19.10
N MET A 232 5.27 5.50 -17.94
CA MET A 232 6.48 5.73 -17.17
C MET A 232 7.73 5.51 -18.04
N ASP A 233 7.85 4.34 -18.69
CA ASP A 233 9.00 4.01 -19.54
C ASP A 233 9.15 4.97 -20.73
N LYS A 234 8.09 5.16 -21.53
CA LYS A 234 8.15 6.03 -22.71
C LYS A 234 8.44 7.49 -22.37
N SER A 235 7.89 7.98 -21.24
CA SER A 235 8.18 9.33 -20.75
C SER A 235 9.54 9.47 -20.10
N ARG A 236 10.25 8.37 -19.83
CA ARG A 236 11.49 8.39 -19.06
C ARG A 236 11.25 9.06 -17.71
N LEU A 237 10.11 8.74 -17.08
CA LEU A 237 9.68 9.37 -15.84
C LEU A 237 10.70 9.15 -14.73
N PHE A 238 11.20 10.23 -14.15
CA PHE A 238 12.15 10.13 -13.05
C PHE A 238 11.41 10.06 -11.72
N ASN A 239 11.28 8.86 -11.14
CA ASN A 239 10.64 8.69 -9.82
C ASN A 239 11.68 8.91 -8.74
N ASN A 240 11.52 9.96 -7.95
CA ASN A 240 12.46 10.28 -6.89
C ASN A 240 11.74 10.25 -5.54
N LEU A 241 12.15 9.28 -4.73
CA LEU A 241 11.50 8.94 -3.48
C LEU A 241 12.36 9.38 -2.29
N ASN A 242 11.71 9.65 -1.16
CA ASN A 242 12.40 9.95 0.09
C ASN A 242 11.69 9.31 1.28
N LEU A 243 12.40 9.14 2.39
CA LEU A 243 11.79 8.73 3.64
C LEU A 243 11.14 9.94 4.31
N ARG A 244 10.01 9.74 4.99
CA ARG A 244 9.34 10.79 5.76
C ARG A 244 10.29 11.34 6.82
N GLY A 245 10.44 12.66 6.82
CA GLY A 245 11.36 13.37 7.71
C GLY A 245 12.70 13.72 7.08
N ASP A 246 12.99 13.24 5.86
CA ASP A 246 14.19 13.66 5.14
C ASP A 246 14.18 15.16 4.86
N THR A 247 15.30 15.81 5.15
CA THR A 247 15.54 17.22 4.85
C THR A 247 16.36 17.37 3.57
N LEU A 248 16.26 18.54 2.94
CA LEU A 248 17.02 18.84 1.73
C LEU A 248 18.52 18.93 2.04
N ASN A 249 19.31 18.09 1.36
CA ASN A 249 20.75 18.26 1.24
C ASN A 249 21.10 18.31 -0.26
N THR A 250 21.39 19.51 -0.77
CA THR A 250 21.59 19.75 -2.20
C THR A 250 22.75 18.95 -2.78
N ASN A 251 23.85 18.78 -2.05
CA ASN A 251 25.03 18.06 -2.54
C ASN A 251 24.72 16.57 -2.69
N LYS A 252 24.09 15.95 -1.68
CA LYS A 252 23.65 14.54 -1.77
C LYS A 252 22.59 14.33 -2.84
N LEU A 253 21.67 15.27 -2.97
CA LEU A 253 20.65 15.25 -4.01
C LEU A 253 21.28 15.30 -5.41
N PHE A 254 22.24 16.19 -5.61
CA PHE A 254 22.98 16.34 -6.86
C PHE A 254 23.77 15.09 -7.21
N GLU A 255 24.51 14.55 -6.23
CA GLU A 255 25.26 13.30 -6.40
C GLU A 255 24.33 12.16 -6.85
N ARG A 256 23.21 11.97 -6.16
CA ARG A 256 22.22 10.94 -6.52
C ARG A 256 21.63 11.15 -7.93
N VAL A 257 21.09 12.33 -8.20
CA VAL A 257 20.26 12.55 -9.40
C VAL A 257 21.10 12.81 -10.65
N VAL A 258 22.16 13.62 -10.51
CA VAL A 258 22.93 14.14 -11.66
C VAL A 258 24.21 13.35 -11.90
N VAL A 259 24.89 12.88 -10.85
CA VAL A 259 26.14 12.12 -10.98
C VAL A 259 25.83 10.64 -11.18
N GLN A 260 25.18 10.01 -10.20
CA GLN A 260 24.91 8.56 -10.21
C GLN A 260 23.85 8.16 -11.24
N ASN A 261 22.84 9.01 -11.46
CA ASN A 261 21.71 8.72 -12.35
C ASN A 261 21.64 9.63 -13.59
N ARG A 262 22.82 10.10 -14.06
CA ARG A 262 22.96 11.06 -15.16
C ARG A 262 22.14 10.72 -16.40
N ALA A 263 22.20 9.45 -16.84
CA ALA A 263 21.52 9.01 -18.06
C ALA A 263 20.00 9.09 -17.94
N ALA A 264 19.44 8.68 -16.80
CA ALA A 264 18.01 8.76 -16.53
C ALA A 264 17.55 10.22 -16.40
N PHE A 265 18.35 11.06 -15.71
CA PHE A 265 18.11 12.49 -15.62
C PHE A 265 18.08 13.15 -17.00
N ASP A 266 19.09 12.89 -17.84
CA ASP A 266 19.16 13.42 -19.21
C ASP A 266 18.00 12.94 -20.09
N ALA A 267 17.58 11.69 -19.94
CA ALA A 267 16.44 11.13 -20.66
C ALA A 267 15.11 11.80 -20.26
N SER A 268 14.90 12.05 -18.96
CA SER A 268 13.73 12.80 -18.46
C SER A 268 13.71 14.25 -18.99
N LEU A 269 14.85 14.92 -19.02
CA LEU A 269 14.97 16.26 -19.61
C LEU A 269 14.68 16.26 -21.12
N ASN A 270 15.19 15.27 -21.86
CA ASN A 270 14.90 15.12 -23.29
C ASN A 270 13.40 14.98 -23.55
N THR A 271 12.69 14.18 -22.74
CA THR A 271 11.23 14.08 -22.85
C THR A 271 10.56 15.41 -22.57
N THR A 272 10.97 16.10 -21.51
CA THR A 272 10.42 17.41 -21.15
C THR A 272 10.55 18.39 -22.30
N GLU A 273 11.73 18.46 -22.91
CA GLU A 273 12.05 19.32 -24.06
C GLU A 273 11.19 19.00 -25.29
N LYS A 274 11.04 17.71 -25.62
CA LYS A 274 10.19 17.25 -26.73
C LYS A 274 8.72 17.66 -26.57
N PHE A 275 8.24 17.78 -25.33
CA PHE A 275 6.84 18.06 -25.03
C PHE A 275 6.48 19.54 -24.99
N VAL A 276 7.45 20.45 -24.88
CA VAL A 276 7.17 21.90 -24.74
C VAL A 276 6.32 22.44 -25.88
N ASP A 277 6.55 21.96 -27.10
CA ASP A 277 5.87 22.48 -28.30
C ASP A 277 4.68 21.61 -28.75
N LYS A 278 4.32 20.55 -28.01
CA LYS A 278 3.30 19.57 -28.43
C LYS A 278 1.86 19.96 -28.08
N PHE A 279 1.66 20.84 -27.11
CA PHE A 279 0.32 21.29 -26.72
C PHE A 279 0.20 22.82 -26.81
N SER A 280 -0.94 23.28 -27.32
CA SER A 280 -1.37 24.67 -27.26
C SER A 280 -2.70 24.70 -26.52
N THR A 281 -2.62 24.67 -25.19
CA THR A 281 -3.79 24.71 -24.30
C THR A 281 -3.80 26.01 -23.52
N ASN A 282 -4.91 26.29 -22.83
CA ASN A 282 -5.03 27.46 -21.95
C ASN A 282 -3.98 27.48 -20.82
N TYR A 283 -3.35 26.34 -20.53
CA TYR A 283 -2.37 26.19 -19.46
C TYR A 283 -0.91 26.18 -19.96
N GLN A 284 -0.66 25.74 -21.20
CA GLN A 284 0.64 25.87 -21.86
C GLN A 284 0.67 27.08 -22.80
N ASP A 285 0.44 28.26 -22.23
CA ASP A 285 0.62 29.53 -22.95
C ASP A 285 2.10 29.77 -23.32
N ALA A 286 2.36 30.81 -24.12
CA ALA A 286 3.71 31.13 -24.58
C ALA A 286 4.69 31.37 -23.41
N LEU A 287 4.21 31.93 -22.29
CA LEU A 287 5.01 32.19 -21.10
C LEU A 287 5.41 30.88 -20.42
N MET A 288 4.49 29.93 -20.29
CA MET A 288 4.76 28.64 -19.68
C MET A 288 5.74 27.83 -20.52
N LYS A 289 5.59 27.85 -21.84
CA LYS A 289 6.57 27.25 -22.76
C LYS A 289 7.96 27.86 -22.62
N ALA A 290 8.05 29.19 -22.54
CA ALA A 290 9.31 29.87 -22.31
C ALA A 290 9.95 29.47 -20.97
N LYS A 291 9.16 29.36 -19.90
CA LYS A 291 9.62 28.86 -18.59
C LYS A 291 10.15 27.43 -18.68
N MET A 292 9.45 26.53 -19.36
CA MET A 292 9.91 25.15 -19.58
C MET A 292 11.25 25.11 -20.33
N LYS A 293 11.39 25.86 -21.44
CA LYS A 293 12.65 25.91 -22.21
C LYS A 293 13.80 26.46 -21.37
N LEU A 294 13.56 27.55 -20.63
CA LEU A 294 14.56 28.14 -19.73
C LEU A 294 14.97 27.18 -18.61
N GLN A 295 14.02 26.46 -18.02
CA GLN A 295 14.30 25.53 -16.94
C GLN A 295 15.03 24.28 -17.42
N VAL A 296 14.65 23.71 -18.57
CA VAL A 296 15.43 22.63 -19.20
C VAL A 296 16.85 23.10 -19.47
N LYS A 297 17.03 24.27 -20.09
CA LYS A 297 18.36 24.86 -20.35
C LYS A 297 19.16 25.03 -19.07
N SER A 298 18.54 25.52 -18.00
CA SER A 298 19.14 25.66 -16.67
C SER A 298 19.61 24.29 -16.14
N LEU A 299 18.73 23.30 -16.12
CA LEU A 299 19.01 21.93 -15.63
C LEU A 299 20.10 21.20 -16.45
N ARG A 300 20.31 21.58 -17.72
CA ARG A 300 21.43 21.06 -18.53
C ARG A 300 22.80 21.52 -18.06
N ALA A 301 22.90 22.63 -17.32
CA ALA A 301 24.16 23.13 -16.80
C ALA A 301 24.82 22.14 -15.81
N LYS A 302 24.02 21.35 -15.09
CA LYS A 302 24.48 20.28 -14.17
C LYS A 302 25.62 20.73 -13.25
N SER A 303 25.49 21.94 -12.71
CA SER A 303 26.55 22.54 -11.89
C SER A 303 25.95 23.36 -10.76
N LEU A 304 26.22 22.93 -9.53
CA LEU A 304 25.80 23.65 -8.32
C LEU A 304 26.44 25.02 -8.16
N ALA A 305 27.47 25.35 -8.95
CA ALA A 305 28.04 26.69 -9.00
C ALA A 305 27.09 27.70 -9.68
N SER A 306 26.15 27.24 -10.51
CA SER A 306 25.10 28.08 -11.06
C SER A 306 23.95 28.19 -10.06
N SER A 307 23.71 29.39 -9.54
CA SER A 307 22.56 29.67 -8.66
C SER A 307 21.24 29.29 -9.33
N ARG A 308 21.08 29.61 -10.61
CA ARG A 308 19.88 29.27 -11.39
C ARG A 308 19.66 27.76 -11.53
N PHE A 309 20.72 27.00 -11.83
CA PHE A 309 20.64 25.54 -11.84
C PHE A 309 20.22 25.02 -10.46
N ARG A 310 20.87 25.52 -9.40
CA ARG A 310 20.60 25.08 -8.03
C ARG A 310 19.15 25.28 -7.64
N ASP A 311 18.59 26.47 -7.88
CA ASP A 311 17.20 26.79 -7.55
C ASP A 311 16.21 25.90 -8.33
N ASP A 312 16.42 25.74 -9.64
CA ASP A 312 15.58 24.89 -10.48
C ASP A 312 15.68 23.40 -10.07
N PHE A 313 16.89 22.95 -9.75
CA PHE A 313 17.18 21.58 -9.33
C PHE A 313 16.56 21.24 -7.97
N GLU A 314 16.72 22.10 -6.97
CA GLU A 314 16.07 21.96 -5.67
C GLU A 314 14.54 22.08 -5.78
N GLY A 315 14.03 22.94 -6.66
CA GLY A 315 12.61 23.01 -6.99
C GLY A 315 12.04 21.69 -7.50
N TYR A 316 12.80 20.99 -8.36
CA TYR A 316 12.35 19.73 -8.95
C TYR A 316 12.48 18.55 -8.00
N PHE A 317 13.64 18.38 -7.38
CA PHE A 317 14.01 17.11 -6.77
C PHE A 317 14.07 17.14 -5.24
N ARG A 318 13.71 18.25 -4.58
CA ARG A 318 13.67 18.30 -3.11
C ARG A 318 12.81 17.16 -2.53
N PRO A 319 13.18 16.60 -1.38
CA PRO A 319 12.34 15.62 -0.69
C PRO A 319 10.91 16.15 -0.46
N ALA A 320 9.91 15.31 -0.69
CA ALA A 320 8.54 15.60 -0.29
C ALA A 320 8.44 15.63 1.25
N GLY A 321 7.69 16.60 1.80
CA GLY A 321 7.61 16.88 3.24
C GLY A 321 6.70 18.06 3.56
N GLY A 322 6.67 18.47 4.84
CA GLY A 322 5.90 19.64 5.27
C GLY A 322 4.38 19.53 5.11
N GLY A 323 3.84 18.30 5.14
CA GLY A 323 2.41 18.02 4.93
C GLY A 323 2.05 17.59 3.50
N ASN A 324 3.00 17.62 2.55
CA ASN A 324 2.83 17.07 1.21
C ASN A 324 3.54 15.73 1.10
N ASP A 325 2.78 14.65 0.92
CA ASP A 325 3.30 13.28 0.74
C ASP A 325 3.86 13.04 -0.68
N GLY A 326 3.57 13.92 -1.63
CA GLY A 326 4.10 13.87 -2.99
C GLY A 326 3.89 15.19 -3.71
N TYR A 327 4.59 15.35 -4.84
CA TYR A 327 4.31 16.41 -5.80
C TYR A 327 4.94 16.09 -7.16
N THR A 328 4.50 16.82 -8.19
CA THR A 328 5.14 16.88 -9.49
C THR A 328 5.01 18.28 -10.09
N SER A 329 5.68 18.52 -11.22
CA SER A 329 5.58 19.78 -11.95
C SER A 329 5.39 19.52 -13.43
N ILE A 330 4.50 20.27 -14.06
CA ILE A 330 4.36 20.30 -15.52
C ILE A 330 5.66 20.69 -16.22
N LEU A 331 6.53 21.42 -15.54
CA LEU A 331 7.77 21.88 -16.13
C LEU A 331 8.76 20.72 -16.35
N GLY A 332 8.56 19.56 -15.71
CA GLY A 332 9.47 18.43 -15.73
C GLY A 332 8.79 17.09 -15.96
N THR A 333 9.61 16.05 -16.13
CA THR A 333 9.16 14.66 -16.25
C THR A 333 9.67 13.85 -15.06
N ASN A 334 9.26 14.26 -13.86
CA ASN A 334 9.64 13.65 -12.59
C ASN A 334 8.45 13.57 -11.64
N VAL A 335 8.50 12.66 -10.68
CA VAL A 335 7.52 12.50 -9.60
C VAL A 335 8.26 12.38 -8.29
N GLN A 336 7.76 13.07 -7.28
CA GLN A 336 8.30 13.11 -5.94
C GLN A 336 7.34 12.39 -5.01
N THR A 337 7.83 11.39 -4.28
CA THR A 337 6.98 10.60 -3.39
C THR A 337 7.68 10.33 -2.07
N GLN A 338 7.00 10.67 -0.99
CA GLN A 338 7.42 10.32 0.36
C GLN A 338 6.97 8.89 0.70
N VAL A 339 7.89 8.12 1.28
CA VAL A 339 7.64 6.80 1.84
C VAL A 339 7.77 6.89 3.35
N ARG A 340 6.90 6.21 4.10
CA ARG A 340 6.92 6.22 5.57
C ARG A 340 7.59 4.96 6.11
N THR A 341 8.16 5.06 7.30
CA THR A 341 8.53 3.85 8.05
C THR A 341 7.27 3.01 8.28
N GLY A 342 7.34 1.71 8.00
CA GLY A 342 6.18 0.81 7.98
C GLY A 342 5.53 0.65 6.61
N SER A 343 5.84 1.51 5.61
CA SER A 343 5.33 1.34 4.26
C SER A 343 5.76 0.00 3.66
N SER A 344 4.81 -0.70 3.04
CA SER A 344 4.96 -2.05 2.50
C SER A 344 4.98 -2.04 0.98
N ARG A 345 5.70 -3.00 0.39
CA ARG A 345 5.58 -3.30 -1.05
C ARG A 345 4.16 -3.79 -1.34
N ILE A 346 3.66 -3.48 -2.53
CA ILE A 346 2.31 -3.87 -2.92
C ILE A 346 2.34 -5.30 -3.47
N THR A 347 1.87 -6.26 -2.69
CA THR A 347 1.63 -7.63 -3.16
C THR A 347 0.26 -7.73 -3.83
N LYS A 348 -0.04 -8.84 -4.53
CA LYS A 348 -1.39 -9.11 -5.05
C LYS A 348 -2.48 -8.99 -3.98
N ALA A 349 -2.21 -9.49 -2.77
CA ALA A 349 -3.16 -9.43 -1.65
C ALA A 349 -3.43 -7.97 -1.23
N ASN A 350 -2.38 -7.17 -1.09
CA ASN A 350 -2.51 -5.74 -0.77
C ASN A 350 -3.19 -4.97 -1.92
N ALA A 351 -2.89 -5.32 -3.17
CA ALA A 351 -3.54 -4.73 -4.34
C ALA A 351 -5.05 -5.00 -4.38
N LEU A 352 -5.48 -6.22 -4.04
CA LEU A 352 -6.91 -6.56 -3.91
C LEU A 352 -7.58 -5.75 -2.80
N LYS A 353 -6.92 -5.60 -1.64
CA LYS A 353 -7.40 -4.75 -0.54
C LYS A 353 -7.51 -3.29 -0.97
N ILE A 354 -6.52 -2.76 -1.67
CA ILE A 354 -6.55 -1.40 -2.22
C ILE A 354 -7.73 -1.25 -3.17
N LYS A 355 -7.91 -2.17 -4.12
CA LYS A 355 -9.06 -2.16 -5.05
C LYS A 355 -10.39 -2.12 -4.32
N GLU A 356 -10.58 -2.97 -3.31
CA GLU A 356 -11.78 -2.99 -2.47
C GLU A 356 -12.00 -1.64 -1.77
N LYS A 357 -10.96 -1.07 -1.18
CA LYS A 357 -11.02 0.24 -0.50
C LYS A 357 -11.28 1.41 -1.44
N THR A 358 -10.72 1.39 -2.65
CA THR A 358 -11.05 2.36 -3.69
C THR A 358 -12.51 2.21 -4.14
N ASN A 359 -13.03 0.99 -4.24
CA ASN A 359 -14.45 0.75 -4.57
C ASN A 359 -15.41 1.28 -3.50
N GLU A 360 -15.12 1.01 -2.22
CA GLU A 360 -15.87 1.54 -1.08
C GLU A 360 -15.90 3.06 -1.10
N LEU A 361 -14.76 3.69 -1.36
CA LEU A 361 -14.63 5.14 -1.46
C LEU A 361 -15.51 5.70 -2.58
N LEU A 362 -15.46 5.12 -3.78
CA LEU A 362 -16.28 5.55 -4.92
C LEU A 362 -17.77 5.46 -4.57
N LYS A 363 -18.22 4.35 -3.96
CA LYS A 363 -19.61 4.16 -3.55
C LYS A 363 -20.05 5.17 -2.48
N GLN A 364 -19.22 5.39 -1.45
CA GLN A 364 -19.52 6.34 -0.38
C GLN A 364 -19.61 7.77 -0.90
N ASN A 365 -18.64 8.19 -1.71
CA ASN A 365 -18.63 9.53 -2.28
C ASN A 365 -19.78 9.73 -3.27
N LYS A 366 -20.19 8.69 -4.00
CA LYS A 366 -21.41 8.71 -4.82
C LYS A 366 -22.64 8.97 -3.97
N ALA A 367 -22.81 8.20 -2.90
CA ALA A 367 -23.96 8.34 -2.00
C ALA A 367 -23.99 9.74 -1.36
N TYR A 368 -22.83 10.25 -0.93
CA TYR A 368 -22.69 11.61 -0.42
C TYR A 368 -23.10 12.66 -1.47
N ALA A 369 -22.58 12.57 -2.69
CA ALA A 369 -22.93 13.49 -3.77
C ALA A 369 -24.42 13.45 -4.15
N ASP A 370 -25.00 12.25 -4.22
CA ASP A 370 -26.41 12.07 -4.56
C ASP A 370 -27.34 12.63 -3.47
N TYR A 371 -26.98 12.46 -2.20
CA TYR A 371 -27.73 13.01 -1.07
C TYR A 371 -27.87 14.54 -1.17
N TRP A 372 -26.75 15.25 -1.37
CA TRP A 372 -26.77 16.71 -1.52
C TRP A 372 -27.43 17.19 -2.80
N LYS A 373 -27.45 16.37 -3.85
CA LYS A 373 -28.13 16.70 -5.11
C LYS A 373 -29.65 16.56 -5.02
N LYS A 374 -30.16 15.60 -4.23
CA LYS A 374 -31.60 15.35 -4.09
C LYS A 374 -32.33 16.52 -3.44
N GLY A 375 -31.71 17.20 -2.48
CA GLY A 375 -32.33 18.31 -1.75
C GLY A 375 -33.42 17.91 -0.75
N ASP A 376 -33.73 16.61 -0.63
CA ASP A 376 -34.59 16.03 0.40
C ASP A 376 -33.74 15.40 1.49
N TYR A 377 -33.77 16.03 2.67
CA TYR A 377 -32.94 15.72 3.83
C TYR A 377 -33.73 15.04 4.96
N SER A 378 -34.89 14.46 4.63
CA SER A 378 -35.71 13.68 5.59
C SER A 378 -35.03 12.38 6.02
N ALA A 379 -34.19 11.80 5.15
CA ALA A 379 -33.39 10.61 5.46
C ALA A 379 -32.06 10.99 6.18
N PRO A 380 -31.50 10.11 7.03
CA PRO A 380 -30.20 10.34 7.64
C PRO A 380 -29.10 10.57 6.58
N SER A 381 -28.25 11.57 6.82
CA SER A 381 -27.11 11.87 5.96
C SER A 381 -26.15 10.67 5.87
N PRO A 382 -25.63 10.35 4.67
CA PRO A 382 -24.61 9.31 4.52
C PRO A 382 -23.31 9.71 5.23
N LYS A 383 -22.39 8.75 5.35
CA LYS A 383 -21.02 9.05 5.80
C LYS A 383 -20.40 10.16 4.94
N ARG A 384 -19.62 11.03 5.59
CA ARG A 384 -18.88 12.11 4.91
C ARG A 384 -18.04 11.55 3.78
N GLU A 385 -17.95 12.28 2.67
CA GLU A 385 -17.06 11.90 1.58
C GLU A 385 -15.59 11.79 2.02
N PHE A 386 -14.87 10.84 1.44
CA PHE A 386 -13.41 10.79 1.51
C PHE A 386 -12.81 11.94 0.72
N PHE A 387 -11.81 12.60 1.32
CA PHE A 387 -11.16 13.75 0.74
C PHE A 387 -10.14 13.36 -0.32
N VAL A 388 -9.36 12.28 -0.14
CA VAL A 388 -8.39 11.78 -1.14
C VAL A 388 -8.51 10.28 -1.34
N THR A 389 -8.06 9.77 -2.49
CA THR A 389 -8.13 8.33 -2.81
C THR A 389 -7.32 7.48 -1.82
N GLY A 390 -6.23 8.05 -1.29
CA GLY A 390 -5.36 7.43 -0.30
C GLY A 390 -5.97 7.28 1.10
N GLU A 391 -7.04 8.01 1.44
CA GLU A 391 -7.56 8.10 2.82
C GLU A 391 -8.16 6.79 3.33
N ASN A 392 -8.69 5.97 2.42
CA ASN A 392 -9.31 4.69 2.78
C ASN A 392 -8.33 3.50 2.66
N VAL A 393 -7.09 3.72 2.23
CA VAL A 393 -6.03 2.70 2.22
C VAL A 393 -5.16 2.88 3.47
N GLY A 394 -4.69 1.78 4.06
CA GLY A 394 -3.85 1.84 5.25
C GLY A 394 -2.58 2.67 5.01
N GLU A 395 -2.05 3.33 6.05
CA GLU A 395 -0.86 4.18 5.96
C GLU A 395 0.37 3.44 5.39
N ASP A 396 0.43 2.12 5.56
CA ASP A 396 1.47 1.26 5.00
C ASP A 396 1.44 1.20 3.46
N LEU A 397 0.30 1.52 2.85
CA LEU A 397 0.05 1.47 1.41
C LEU A 397 -0.18 2.86 0.80
N GLU A 398 -0.24 3.93 1.60
CA GLU A 398 -0.57 5.27 1.11
C GLU A 398 0.42 5.75 0.03
N TRP A 399 1.71 5.43 0.19
CA TRP A 399 2.78 5.85 -0.74
C TRP A 399 2.51 5.49 -2.21
N ILE A 400 1.91 4.33 -2.49
CA ILE A 400 1.63 3.92 -3.88
C ILE A 400 0.50 4.76 -4.47
N THR A 401 -0.49 5.14 -3.65
CA THR A 401 -1.60 5.99 -4.09
C THR A 401 -1.12 7.39 -4.39
N THR A 402 -0.23 7.93 -3.55
CA THR A 402 0.44 9.21 -3.79
C THR A 402 1.28 9.17 -5.06
N MET A 403 2.13 8.13 -5.23
CA MET A 403 2.94 7.99 -6.45
C MET A 403 2.06 7.95 -7.71
N ILE A 404 0.99 7.16 -7.72
CA ILE A 404 0.08 7.06 -8.86
C ILE A 404 -0.65 8.39 -9.12
N HIS A 405 -1.06 9.10 -8.07
CA HIS A 405 -1.67 10.43 -8.19
C HIS A 405 -0.71 11.41 -8.90
N GLU A 406 0.53 11.50 -8.46
CA GLU A 406 1.53 12.38 -9.08
C GLU A 406 1.86 11.97 -10.53
N ILE A 407 1.86 10.66 -10.82
CA ILE A 407 1.98 10.19 -12.21
C ILE A 407 0.76 10.59 -13.04
N GLY A 408 -0.43 10.61 -12.43
CA GLY A 408 -1.67 11.10 -13.06
C GLY A 408 -1.54 12.53 -13.56
N HIS A 409 -0.94 13.43 -12.78
CA HIS A 409 -0.61 14.79 -13.24
C HIS A 409 0.31 14.77 -14.46
N GLN A 410 1.36 13.95 -14.47
CA GLN A 410 2.26 13.82 -15.62
C GLN A 410 1.54 13.30 -16.88
N VAL A 411 0.64 12.33 -16.72
CA VAL A 411 -0.22 11.85 -17.81
C VAL A 411 -1.10 12.98 -18.33
N HIS A 412 -1.68 13.79 -17.44
CA HIS A 412 -2.53 14.92 -17.82
C HIS A 412 -1.76 15.98 -18.62
N PHE A 413 -0.57 16.33 -18.16
CA PHE A 413 0.30 17.31 -18.81
C PHE A 413 0.73 16.85 -20.21
N LYS A 414 1.09 15.56 -20.35
CA LYS A 414 1.60 14.99 -21.61
C LYS A 414 0.52 14.44 -22.52
N GLY A 415 -0.71 14.28 -22.04
CA GLY A 415 -1.82 13.75 -22.82
C GLY A 415 -2.73 14.83 -23.38
N SER A 416 -2.89 15.92 -22.63
CA SER A 416 -3.83 16.99 -23.00
C SER A 416 -3.39 18.37 -22.53
N GLY A 417 -2.12 18.58 -22.16
CA GLY A 417 -1.66 19.90 -21.69
C GLY A 417 -2.42 20.43 -20.47
N ALA A 418 -2.86 19.55 -19.58
CA ALA A 418 -3.70 19.85 -18.41
C ALA A 418 -5.15 20.31 -18.71
N ASP A 419 -5.68 20.01 -19.90
CA ASP A 419 -7.06 20.40 -20.28
C ASP A 419 -8.14 19.87 -19.33
N VAL A 420 -9.18 20.67 -19.13
CA VAL A 420 -10.32 20.29 -18.28
C VAL A 420 -11.18 19.20 -18.92
N LEU A 421 -11.87 18.40 -18.11
CA LEU A 421 -12.78 17.31 -18.54
C LEU A 421 -13.79 17.70 -19.65
N GLY A 422 -14.11 18.99 -19.81
CA GLY A 422 -14.93 19.53 -20.90
C GLY A 422 -16.32 18.92 -20.96
N ASN A 423 -17.08 19.12 -22.04
CA ASN A 423 -18.43 18.54 -22.21
C ASN A 423 -18.48 17.29 -23.09
N LYS A 424 -17.34 16.87 -23.68
CA LYS A 424 -17.23 15.76 -24.64
C LYS A 424 -17.93 14.49 -24.17
N TYR A 425 -17.73 14.11 -22.91
CA TYR A 425 -18.23 12.87 -22.32
C TYR A 425 -19.52 13.05 -21.51
N ARG A 426 -20.21 14.19 -21.62
CA ARG A 426 -21.36 14.52 -20.78
C ARG A 426 -22.49 13.48 -20.85
N LYS A 427 -22.68 12.85 -22.01
CA LYS A 427 -23.72 11.83 -22.25
C LYS A 427 -23.50 10.54 -21.45
N LEU A 428 -22.27 10.24 -21.00
CA LEU A 428 -21.98 9.03 -20.21
C LEU A 428 -22.50 9.12 -18.76
N GLY A 429 -22.82 10.32 -18.26
CA GLY A 429 -23.34 10.49 -16.91
C GLY A 429 -22.33 10.14 -15.80
N GLY A 430 -22.84 9.64 -14.68
CA GLY A 430 -22.06 9.27 -13.49
C GLY A 430 -21.55 10.44 -12.66
N MET A 431 -20.67 10.12 -11.71
CA MET A 431 -19.98 11.13 -10.89
C MET A 431 -19.05 12.01 -11.75
N LYS A 432 -18.94 13.29 -11.35
CA LYS A 432 -18.06 14.29 -11.99
C LYS A 432 -16.78 14.57 -11.21
N TYR A 433 -16.64 13.97 -10.03
CA TYR A 433 -15.50 14.04 -9.12
C TYR A 433 -15.49 12.74 -8.33
N VAL A 434 -14.32 12.17 -8.06
CA VAL A 434 -14.21 10.92 -7.29
C VAL A 434 -13.98 11.16 -5.80
N THR A 435 -13.41 12.31 -5.43
CA THR A 435 -13.05 12.66 -4.05
C THR A 435 -13.33 14.13 -3.72
N GLY A 436 -13.28 14.49 -2.44
CA GLY A 436 -13.30 15.89 -1.99
C GLY A 436 -12.22 16.74 -2.67
N TYR A 437 -11.00 16.24 -2.71
CA TYR A 437 -9.82 16.88 -3.29
C TYR A 437 -9.93 17.09 -4.80
N SER A 438 -10.62 16.20 -5.51
CA SER A 438 -10.93 16.34 -6.94
C SER A 438 -11.60 17.68 -7.28
N ARG A 439 -12.27 18.33 -6.32
CA ARG A 439 -12.96 19.61 -6.54
C ARG A 439 -12.05 20.83 -6.46
N LYS A 440 -10.80 20.69 -6.00
CA LYS A 440 -9.88 21.82 -5.86
C LYS A 440 -9.58 22.49 -7.20
N ASN A 441 -9.23 21.69 -8.20
CA ASN A 441 -8.98 22.18 -9.55
C ASN A 441 -9.02 21.00 -10.55
N PRO A 442 -9.06 21.26 -11.88
CA PRO A 442 -9.14 20.21 -12.90
C PRO A 442 -7.96 19.23 -12.94
N ARG A 443 -6.78 19.62 -12.44
CA ARG A 443 -5.61 18.73 -12.37
C ARG A 443 -5.79 17.70 -11.27
N GLU A 444 -6.22 18.13 -10.08
CA GLU A 444 -6.54 17.17 -9.00
C GLU A 444 -7.68 16.24 -9.39
N LEU A 445 -8.68 16.76 -10.12
CA LEU A 445 -9.74 15.91 -10.67
C LEU A 445 -9.17 14.81 -11.57
N PHE A 446 -8.23 15.15 -12.47
CA PHE A 446 -7.59 14.16 -13.33
C PHE A 446 -6.76 13.17 -12.52
N ALA A 447 -5.87 13.65 -11.65
CA ALA A 447 -4.95 12.81 -10.89
C ALA A 447 -5.67 11.84 -9.95
N GLU A 448 -6.72 12.29 -9.25
CA GLU A 448 -7.56 11.42 -8.43
C GLU A 448 -8.32 10.40 -9.29
N SER A 449 -8.87 10.82 -10.43
CA SER A 449 -9.53 9.91 -11.37
C SER A 449 -8.56 8.87 -11.95
N PHE A 450 -7.33 9.29 -12.26
CA PHE A 450 -6.26 8.41 -12.73
C PHE A 450 -5.84 7.39 -11.68
N THR A 451 -5.82 7.81 -10.41
CA THR A 451 -5.55 6.91 -9.29
C THR A 451 -6.62 5.82 -9.20
N CYS A 452 -7.90 6.18 -9.24
CA CYS A 452 -8.99 5.21 -9.33
C CYS A 452 -8.94 4.35 -10.60
N TYR A 453 -8.51 4.90 -11.73
CA TYR A 453 -8.38 4.18 -13.01
C TYR A 453 -7.36 3.03 -12.92
N VAL A 454 -6.30 3.19 -12.11
CA VAL A 454 -5.30 2.14 -11.89
C VAL A 454 -5.73 1.18 -10.78
N LEU A 455 -6.28 1.70 -9.69
CA LEU A 455 -6.54 0.92 -8.47
C LEU A 455 -7.90 0.19 -8.48
N ASP A 456 -8.97 0.80 -8.98
CA ASP A 456 -10.26 0.16 -9.19
C ASP A 456 -10.94 0.63 -10.49
N PRO A 457 -10.40 0.22 -11.66
CA PRO A 457 -10.96 0.61 -12.95
C PRO A 457 -12.40 0.20 -13.16
N ASP A 458 -12.83 -0.94 -12.60
CA ASP A 458 -14.20 -1.42 -12.74
C ASP A 458 -15.16 -0.48 -12.00
N GLY A 459 -14.87 -0.16 -10.73
CA GLY A 459 -15.67 0.80 -9.98
C GLY A 459 -15.68 2.19 -10.60
N LEU A 460 -14.54 2.67 -11.13
CA LEU A 460 -14.50 3.95 -11.81
C LEU A 460 -15.36 3.94 -13.09
N GLN A 461 -15.28 2.88 -13.88
CA GLN A 461 -16.08 2.75 -15.10
C GLN A 461 -17.59 2.69 -14.80
N ASP A 462 -17.99 2.00 -13.74
CA ASP A 462 -19.40 1.83 -13.38
C ASP A 462 -19.99 3.10 -12.75
N ILE A 463 -19.25 3.75 -11.84
CA ILE A 463 -19.74 4.86 -11.03
C ILE A 463 -19.48 6.23 -11.69
N ALA A 464 -18.37 6.35 -12.42
CA ALA A 464 -17.93 7.58 -13.08
C ALA A 464 -17.42 7.31 -14.51
N PRO A 465 -18.23 6.71 -15.41
CA PRO A 465 -17.83 6.34 -16.77
C PRO A 465 -17.26 7.50 -17.59
N ARG A 466 -17.74 8.72 -17.33
CA ARG A 466 -17.21 9.96 -17.91
C ARG A 466 -15.75 10.22 -17.52
N LEU A 467 -15.40 10.04 -16.25
CA LEU A 467 -14.03 10.23 -15.76
C LEU A 467 -13.13 9.11 -16.25
N TYR A 468 -13.60 7.86 -16.22
CA TYR A 468 -12.88 6.71 -16.78
C TYR A 468 -12.47 6.98 -18.25
N THR A 469 -13.44 7.37 -19.08
CA THR A 469 -13.21 7.58 -20.52
C THR A 469 -12.26 8.75 -20.78
N TRP A 470 -12.36 9.83 -19.99
CA TRP A 470 -11.45 10.97 -20.09
C TRP A 470 -10.01 10.60 -19.72
N VAL A 471 -9.83 9.83 -18.65
CA VAL A 471 -8.51 9.32 -18.25
C VAL A 471 -7.92 8.41 -19.32
N GLU A 472 -8.71 7.45 -19.81
CA GLU A 472 -8.32 6.49 -20.85
C GLU A 472 -7.83 7.21 -22.12
N GLU A 473 -8.62 8.15 -22.65
CA GLU A 473 -8.25 8.90 -23.85
C GLU A 473 -7.00 9.77 -23.63
N THR A 474 -6.90 10.43 -22.47
CA THR A 474 -5.76 11.29 -22.16
C THR A 474 -4.47 10.48 -22.04
N LEU A 475 -4.53 9.31 -21.40
CA LEU A 475 -3.40 8.38 -21.31
C LEU A 475 -2.98 7.85 -22.68
N ASP A 476 -3.94 7.45 -23.51
CA ASP A 476 -3.66 6.98 -24.86
C ASP A 476 -3.05 8.07 -25.75
N ASN A 477 -3.54 9.31 -25.63
CA ASN A 477 -2.93 10.47 -26.30
C ASN A 477 -1.50 10.70 -25.82
N ALA A 478 -1.24 10.64 -24.51
CA ALA A 478 0.11 10.79 -23.97
C ALA A 478 1.06 9.72 -24.53
N LEU A 479 0.62 8.46 -24.54
CA LEU A 479 1.38 7.32 -25.07
C LEU A 479 1.64 7.40 -26.58
N LYS A 480 0.80 8.12 -27.33
CA LYS A 480 0.96 8.37 -28.76
C LYS A 480 1.98 9.48 -29.05
N LEU A 481 2.05 10.49 -28.18
CA LEU A 481 2.96 11.63 -28.34
C LEU A 481 4.38 11.33 -27.84
N LEU A 482 4.50 10.36 -26.93
CA LEU A 482 5.75 9.81 -26.39
C LEU A 482 6.35 8.72 -27.28
#